data_AF-A0A3M7MG23-F1
#
_entry.id   AF-A0A3M7MG23-F1
#
_cell.length_a   1.000
_cell.length_b   1.000
_cell.length_c   1.000
_cell.angle_alpha   90.00
_cell.angle_beta   90.00
_cell.angle_gamma   90.00
#
_symmetry.space_group_name_H-M   'P 1'
#
loop_
_entity.id
_entity.type
_entity.pdbx_description
1 polymer ?
#
loop_
_entity_poly.entity_id
_entity_poly.type
_entity_poly.pdbx_seq_one_letter_code
_entity_poly.pdbx_strand_id
1 'polypeptide(L)'
;MSEPIPESIPTSSDKRSKRATKKRALTPRSAQASQVEALFAKPDRDIHIPGSSALAKNTHLPPEIVANVQGSSAGAGSGEFHVYKASRRREYERLRLMDEEVQKEEDAKEFAKHKEELEKKDKEKTEKNRLKREKARLRKEKAKKGGKREAGSETDGTPVAEGENTKKKLAPNSNAPKTGQDGDAQHDANNEGGEVKVAEEIGLVIEDDD
;
A
#
# COMPACT_ATOMS: atom_id res chain seq x y z
N MET A 1 19.84 17.06 -55.68
CA MET A 1 18.97 17.07 -54.49
C MET A 1 17.55 17.20 -55.00
N SER A 2 16.79 16.10 -55.03
CA SER A 2 15.42 16.07 -55.56
C SER A 2 14.48 16.84 -54.63
N GLU A 3 13.69 17.73 -55.20
CA GLU A 3 12.68 18.53 -54.50
C GLU A 3 11.62 17.62 -53.86
N PRO A 4 11.07 17.98 -52.68
CA PRO A 4 9.99 17.21 -52.06
C PRO A 4 8.69 17.43 -52.82
N ILE A 5 8.41 16.55 -53.77
CA ILE A 5 7.12 16.48 -54.49
C ILE A 5 6.06 16.02 -53.47
N PRO A 6 4.82 16.58 -53.46
CA PRO A 6 3.78 16.20 -52.50
C PRO A 6 3.41 14.70 -52.49
N GLU A 7 3.76 13.96 -53.54
CA GLU A 7 3.56 12.50 -53.64
C GLU A 7 4.61 11.67 -52.88
N SER A 8 5.72 12.28 -52.43
CA SER A 8 6.81 11.57 -51.73
C SER A 8 6.72 11.66 -50.21
N ILE A 9 5.69 12.29 -49.66
CA ILE A 9 5.47 12.29 -48.20
C ILE A 9 4.85 10.92 -47.86
N PRO A 10 5.49 10.10 -47.01
CA PRO A 10 4.90 8.84 -46.61
C PRO A 10 3.53 9.10 -45.98
N THR A 11 2.50 8.38 -46.43
CA THR A 11 1.11 8.56 -45.97
C THR A 11 0.93 8.40 -44.45
N SER A 12 1.95 7.88 -43.74
CA SER A 12 2.03 7.86 -42.27
C SER A 12 2.20 9.24 -41.63
N SER A 13 2.63 10.25 -42.37
CA SER A 13 2.92 11.61 -41.89
C SER A 13 1.82 12.61 -42.23
N ASP A 14 0.78 12.20 -42.98
CA ASP A 14 -0.36 13.05 -43.31
C ASP A 14 -1.35 13.13 -42.14
N LYS A 15 -1.58 14.35 -41.64
CA LYS A 15 -2.52 14.68 -40.57
C LYS A 15 -3.98 14.34 -40.91
N ARG A 16 -4.32 14.24 -42.20
CA ARG A 16 -5.66 13.86 -42.68
C ARG A 16 -5.86 12.35 -42.74
N SER A 17 -4.77 11.58 -42.71
CA SER A 17 -4.84 10.12 -42.69
C SER A 17 -5.33 9.64 -41.32
N LYS A 18 -6.44 8.88 -41.29
CA LYS A 18 -6.94 8.23 -40.06
C LYS A 18 -6.28 6.87 -39.79
N ARG A 19 -5.06 6.65 -40.32
CA ARG A 19 -4.35 5.40 -40.08
C ARG A 19 -3.97 5.35 -38.60
N ALA A 20 -4.29 4.25 -37.93
CA ALA A 20 -3.88 4.04 -36.56
C ALA A 20 -2.34 4.09 -36.48
N THR A 21 -1.79 5.17 -35.94
CA THR A 21 -0.37 5.25 -35.62
C THR A 21 -0.10 4.19 -34.55
N LYS A 22 0.90 3.33 -34.76
CA LYS A 22 1.32 2.34 -33.76
C LYS A 22 1.57 3.09 -32.45
N LYS A 23 0.69 2.92 -31.46
CA LYS A 23 0.87 3.49 -30.13
C LYS A 23 2.10 2.82 -29.54
N ARG A 24 3.21 3.53 -29.49
CA ARG A 24 4.40 3.05 -28.79
C ARG A 24 4.05 2.93 -27.32
N ALA A 25 4.29 1.77 -26.70
CA ALA A 25 4.18 1.65 -25.26
C ALA A 25 5.16 2.64 -24.64
N LEU A 26 4.64 3.72 -24.04
CA LEU A 26 5.46 4.75 -23.43
C LEU A 26 6.12 4.13 -22.19
N THR A 27 7.45 4.26 -22.12
CA THR A 27 8.19 4.04 -20.87
C THR A 27 7.63 4.97 -19.78
N PRO A 28 7.69 4.59 -18.49
CA PRO A 28 7.21 5.43 -17.40
C PRO A 28 7.87 6.82 -17.42
N ARG A 29 9.15 6.88 -17.77
CA ARG A 29 9.89 8.14 -17.94
C ARG A 29 9.33 9.01 -19.07
N SER A 30 8.98 8.41 -20.22
CA SER A 30 8.37 9.18 -21.32
C SER A 30 6.96 9.66 -21.01
N ALA A 31 6.17 8.91 -20.22
CA ALA A 31 4.87 9.37 -19.75
C ALA A 31 5.00 10.58 -18.82
N GLN A 32 5.90 10.52 -17.84
CA GLN A 32 6.21 11.66 -16.96
C GLN A 32 6.72 12.87 -17.74
N ALA A 33 7.63 12.67 -18.69
CA ALA A 33 8.14 13.76 -19.53
C ALA A 33 7.01 14.47 -20.29
N SER A 34 6.07 13.73 -20.87
CA SER A 34 4.92 14.32 -21.56
C SER A 34 3.97 15.09 -20.63
N GLN A 35 3.80 14.64 -19.37
CA GLN A 35 3.02 15.35 -18.38
C GLN A 35 3.70 16.65 -17.95
N VAL A 36 5.02 16.61 -17.73
CA VAL A 36 5.82 17.79 -17.40
C VAL A 36 5.82 18.81 -18.54
N GLU A 37 5.95 18.35 -19.79
CA GLU A 37 5.85 19.20 -20.98
C GLU A 37 4.46 19.86 -21.10
N ALA A 38 3.39 19.13 -20.80
CA ALA A 38 2.03 19.67 -20.78
C ALA A 38 1.83 20.72 -19.67
N LEU A 39 2.47 20.56 -18.50
CA LEU A 39 2.45 21.57 -17.44
C LEU A 39 3.24 22.82 -17.84
N PHE A 40 4.41 22.66 -18.47
CA PHE A 40 5.23 23.79 -18.92
C PHE A 40 4.65 24.55 -20.11
N ALA A 41 3.71 23.98 -20.87
CA ALA A 41 3.03 24.69 -21.95
C ALA A 41 2.25 25.92 -21.45
N LYS A 42 1.83 25.94 -20.17
CA LYS A 42 1.11 27.05 -19.54
C LYS A 42 1.58 27.22 -18.08
N PRO A 43 2.74 27.84 -17.85
CA PRO A 43 3.32 27.95 -16.50
C PRO A 43 2.50 28.84 -15.56
N ASP A 44 1.74 29.81 -16.09
CA ASP A 44 0.92 30.73 -15.30
C ASP A 44 -0.40 30.13 -14.81
N ARG A 45 -0.72 28.88 -15.19
CA ARG A 45 -1.98 28.23 -14.79
C ARG A 45 -1.86 27.67 -13.38
N ASP A 46 -2.74 28.11 -12.48
CA ASP A 46 -2.87 27.53 -11.15
C ASP A 46 -3.20 26.02 -11.22
N ILE A 47 -2.37 25.21 -10.56
CA ILE A 47 -2.53 23.76 -10.49
C ILE A 47 -3.24 23.43 -9.18
N HIS A 48 -4.46 22.89 -9.28
CA HIS A 48 -5.17 22.37 -8.11
C HIS A 48 -4.64 20.97 -7.75
N ILE A 49 -3.92 20.88 -6.63
CA ILE A 49 -3.55 19.60 -6.03
C ILE A 49 -4.73 19.18 -5.15
N PRO A 50 -5.42 18.07 -5.46
CA PRO A 50 -6.53 17.63 -4.64
C PRO A 50 -6.03 17.35 -3.22
N GLY A 51 -6.67 17.98 -2.23
CA GLY A 51 -6.38 17.75 -0.82
C GLY A 51 -6.74 16.33 -0.40
N SER A 52 -6.16 15.84 0.70
CA SER A 52 -6.44 14.51 1.26
C SER A 52 -7.91 14.30 1.64
N SER A 53 -8.67 15.38 1.85
CA SER A 53 -10.10 15.34 2.17
C SER A 53 -11.00 14.97 0.99
N ALA A 54 -10.53 15.11 -0.26
CA ALA A 54 -11.34 14.85 -1.45
C ALA A 54 -11.72 13.36 -1.62
N LEU A 55 -11.06 12.46 -0.88
CA LEU A 55 -11.28 11.02 -0.95
C LEU A 55 -12.22 10.48 0.14
N ALA A 56 -12.61 11.32 1.11
CA ALA A 56 -13.54 10.91 2.15
C ALA A 56 -14.95 10.72 1.55
N LYS A 57 -15.48 9.50 1.65
CA LYS A 57 -16.85 9.18 1.24
C LYS A 57 -17.81 9.76 2.29
N ASN A 58 -18.15 11.04 2.17
CA ASN A 58 -19.08 11.67 3.12
C ASN A 58 -20.50 11.17 2.84
N THR A 59 -21.14 10.58 3.85
CA THR A 59 -22.60 10.40 3.84
C THR A 59 -23.26 11.76 3.97
N HIS A 60 -24.28 12.02 3.15
CA HIS A 60 -25.10 13.20 3.35
C HIS A 60 -25.90 13.03 4.65
N LEU A 61 -25.81 14.03 5.52
CA LEU A 61 -26.65 14.10 6.73
C LEU A 61 -28.12 14.02 6.32
N PRO A 62 -28.94 13.24 7.05
CA PRO A 62 -30.37 13.19 6.78
C PRO A 62 -30.97 14.60 6.97
N PRO A 63 -31.87 15.05 6.09
CA PRO A 63 -32.51 16.36 6.23
C PRO A 63 -33.35 16.41 7.52
N GLU A 64 -33.25 17.53 8.26
CA GLU A 64 -33.94 17.68 9.55
C GLU A 64 -35.46 17.79 9.40
N ILE A 65 -35.94 18.45 8.34
CA ILE A 65 -37.37 18.65 8.09
C ILE A 65 -37.71 18.06 6.73
N VAL A 66 -38.63 17.09 6.73
CA VAL A 66 -39.25 16.58 5.51
C VAL A 66 -40.57 17.30 5.32
N ALA A 67 -40.65 18.19 4.33
CA ALA A 67 -41.83 19.02 4.09
C ALA A 67 -43.02 18.23 3.47
N ASN A 68 -42.76 17.06 2.90
CA ASN A 68 -43.73 16.33 2.07
C ASN A 68 -44.32 15.10 2.78
N VAL A 69 -44.57 15.19 4.09
CA VAL A 69 -45.13 14.07 4.86
C VAL A 69 -46.66 14.04 4.67
N GLN A 70 -47.13 13.03 3.95
CA GLN A 70 -48.56 12.73 3.83
C GLN A 70 -49.10 12.21 5.17
N GLY A 71 -50.39 12.46 5.48
CA GLY A 71 -50.99 12.08 6.76
C GLY A 71 -50.88 10.59 7.07
N SER A 72 -50.81 10.23 8.36
CA SER A 72 -50.50 8.86 8.80
C SER A 72 -51.51 7.79 8.37
N SER A 73 -52.76 8.17 8.12
CA SER A 73 -53.82 7.28 7.64
C SER A 73 -54.03 7.33 6.12
N ALA A 74 -53.24 8.14 5.41
CA ALA A 74 -53.38 8.30 3.98
C ALA A 74 -52.75 7.09 3.25
N GLY A 75 -53.38 6.66 2.16
CA GLY A 75 -52.92 5.48 1.39
C GLY A 75 -51.57 5.70 0.69
N ALA A 76 -50.94 4.59 0.27
CA ALA A 76 -49.67 4.63 -0.45
C ALA A 76 -49.83 5.32 -1.82
N GLY A 77 -49.07 6.41 -2.03
CA GLY A 77 -48.99 7.08 -3.32
C GLY A 77 -48.08 6.34 -4.31
N SER A 78 -48.18 6.67 -5.60
CA SER A 78 -47.34 6.06 -6.66
C SER A 78 -45.84 6.35 -6.52
N GLY A 79 -45.48 7.44 -5.83
CA GLY A 79 -44.09 7.82 -5.56
C GLY A 79 -43.48 7.16 -4.32
N GLU A 80 -44.28 6.54 -3.46
CA GLU A 80 -43.83 6.04 -2.15
C GLU A 80 -42.77 4.93 -2.29
N PHE A 81 -42.93 4.08 -3.30
CA PHE A 81 -41.95 3.03 -3.61
C PHE A 81 -40.56 3.61 -3.89
N HIS A 82 -40.47 4.71 -4.63
CA HIS A 82 -39.19 5.33 -4.95
C HIS A 82 -38.58 6.07 -3.74
N VAL A 83 -39.43 6.66 -2.90
CA VAL A 83 -38.99 7.27 -1.63
C VAL A 83 -38.34 6.20 -0.73
N TYR A 84 -39.02 5.07 -0.55
CA TYR A 84 -38.49 3.93 0.21
C TYR A 84 -37.20 3.35 -0.40
N LYS A 85 -37.16 3.15 -1.72
CA LYS A 85 -35.96 2.65 -2.40
C LYS A 85 -34.76 3.57 -2.18
N ALA A 86 -34.97 4.89 -2.24
CA ALA A 86 -33.93 5.87 -2.00
C ALA A 86 -33.52 5.92 -0.52
N SER A 87 -34.46 5.91 0.42
CA SER A 87 -34.16 5.93 1.86
C SER A 87 -33.42 4.68 2.31
N ARG A 88 -33.88 3.49 1.90
CA ARG A 88 -33.22 2.21 2.19
C ARG A 88 -31.79 2.17 1.62
N ARG A 89 -31.58 2.67 0.40
CA ARG A 89 -30.23 2.74 -0.19
C ARG A 89 -29.31 3.65 0.62
N ARG A 90 -29.77 4.84 1.00
CA ARG A 90 -29.00 5.76 1.85
C ARG A 90 -28.66 5.13 3.20
N GLU A 91 -29.61 4.40 3.79
CA GLU A 91 -29.43 3.75 5.08
C GLU A 91 -28.42 2.60 5.02
N TYR A 92 -28.46 1.76 3.99
CA TYR A 92 -27.45 0.72 3.78
C TYR A 92 -26.07 1.30 3.50
N GLU A 93 -25.98 2.38 2.72
CA GLU A 93 -24.71 3.09 2.51
C GLU A 93 -24.18 3.68 3.83
N ARG A 94 -25.06 4.22 4.69
CA ARG A 94 -24.71 4.73 6.01
C ARG A 94 -24.19 3.63 6.95
N LEU A 95 -24.94 2.54 7.11
CA LEU A 95 -24.55 1.41 7.96
C LEU A 95 -23.22 0.81 7.49
N ARG A 96 -23.09 0.57 6.19
CA ARG A 96 -21.85 0.05 5.60
C ARG A 96 -20.65 0.95 5.88
N LEU A 97 -20.81 2.27 5.79
CA LEU A 97 -19.70 3.19 6.06
C LEU A 97 -19.31 3.21 7.53
N MET A 98 -20.29 3.13 8.44
CA MET A 98 -20.00 2.98 9.87
C MET A 98 -19.26 1.67 10.17
N ASP A 99 -19.69 0.56 9.59
CA ASP A 99 -19.02 -0.74 9.75
C ASP A 99 -17.59 -0.70 9.18
N GLU A 100 -17.41 -0.12 7.98
CA GLU A 100 -16.09 0.07 7.36
C GLU A 100 -15.17 0.98 8.19
N GLU A 101 -15.71 1.99 8.89
CA GLU A 101 -14.96 2.87 9.78
C GLU A 101 -14.52 2.14 11.05
N VAL A 102 -15.43 1.40 11.70
CA VAL A 102 -15.13 0.59 12.89
C VAL A 102 -14.03 -0.43 12.58
N GLN A 103 -14.16 -1.18 11.47
CA GLN A 103 -13.13 -2.14 11.05
C GLN A 103 -11.77 -1.48 10.84
N LYS A 104 -11.72 -0.34 10.14
CA LYS A 104 -10.46 0.39 9.92
C LYS A 104 -9.84 0.89 11.23
N GLU A 105 -10.66 1.33 12.19
CA GLU A 105 -10.16 1.75 13.49
C GLU A 105 -9.58 0.58 14.29
N GLU A 106 -10.25 -0.57 14.28
CA GLU A 106 -9.77 -1.79 14.93
C GLU A 106 -8.45 -2.25 14.31
N ASP A 107 -8.39 -2.37 12.99
CA ASP A 107 -7.18 -2.70 12.24
C ASP A 107 -6.03 -1.73 12.53
N ALA A 108 -6.31 -0.43 12.59
CA ALA A 108 -5.31 0.59 12.90
C ALA A 108 -4.81 0.48 14.35
N LYS A 109 -5.70 0.20 15.31
CA LYS A 109 -5.34 -0.02 16.72
C LYS A 109 -4.47 -1.26 16.87
N GLU A 110 -4.81 -2.35 16.20
CA GLU A 110 -4.02 -3.60 16.20
C GLU A 110 -2.65 -3.39 15.56
N PHE A 111 -2.60 -2.75 14.40
CA PHE A 111 -1.36 -2.43 13.72
C PHE A 111 -0.45 -1.56 14.58
N ALA A 112 -0.99 -0.53 15.24
CA ALA A 112 -0.23 0.34 16.14
C ALA A 112 0.36 -0.45 17.32
N LYS A 113 -0.45 -1.29 17.98
CA LYS A 113 0.03 -2.16 19.07
C LYS A 113 1.15 -3.09 18.61
N HIS A 114 0.95 -3.77 17.47
CA HIS A 114 1.95 -4.69 16.92
C HIS A 114 3.26 -3.96 16.57
N LYS A 115 3.16 -2.77 15.97
CA LYS A 115 4.33 -1.94 15.66
C LYS A 115 5.09 -1.53 16.94
N GLU A 116 4.38 -1.10 17.97
CA GLU A 116 5.00 -0.74 19.25
C GLU A 116 5.70 -1.92 19.92
N GLU A 117 5.12 -3.12 19.86
CA GLU A 117 5.74 -4.33 20.40
C GLU A 117 7.03 -4.69 19.66
N LEU A 118 7.03 -4.61 18.33
CA LEU A 118 8.24 -4.84 17.52
C LEU A 118 9.32 -3.80 17.85
N GLU A 119 8.94 -2.52 17.92
CA GLU A 119 9.86 -1.46 18.30
C GLU A 119 10.44 -1.65 19.71
N LYS A 120 9.63 -2.10 20.68
CA LYS A 120 10.10 -2.42 22.04
C LYS A 120 11.10 -3.58 22.01
N LYS A 121 10.79 -4.67 21.32
CA LYS A 121 11.68 -5.82 21.16
C LYS A 121 13.02 -5.43 20.52
N ASP A 122 13.00 -4.55 19.53
CA ASP A 122 14.21 -4.05 18.87
C ASP A 122 14.99 -3.07 19.75
N LYS A 123 14.31 -2.18 20.49
CA LYS A 123 14.93 -1.30 21.50
C LYS A 123 15.62 -2.12 22.59
N GLU A 124 14.99 -3.16 23.13
CA GLU A 124 15.61 -4.02 24.14
C GLU A 124 16.86 -4.75 23.62
N LYS A 125 16.82 -5.29 22.39
CA LYS A 125 17.97 -5.95 21.78
C LYS A 125 19.11 -4.95 21.53
N THR A 126 18.80 -3.76 21.04
CA THR A 126 19.79 -2.73 20.76
C THR A 126 20.41 -2.17 22.05
N GLU A 127 19.62 -1.96 23.10
CA GLU A 127 20.10 -1.53 24.43
C GLU A 127 20.99 -2.59 25.08
N LYS A 128 20.59 -3.86 25.09
CA LYS A 128 21.44 -4.96 25.60
C LYS A 128 22.79 -4.99 24.88
N ASN A 129 22.81 -4.81 23.56
CA ASN A 129 24.04 -4.75 22.78
C ASN A 129 24.86 -3.48 23.04
N ARG A 130 24.21 -2.33 23.21
CA ARG A 130 24.86 -1.06 23.57
C ARG A 130 25.54 -1.15 24.94
N LEU A 131 24.85 -1.69 25.95
CA LEU A 131 25.40 -1.93 27.29
C LEU A 131 26.60 -2.88 27.27
N LYS A 132 26.55 -3.95 26.46
CA LYS A 132 27.71 -4.86 26.27
C LYS A 132 28.92 -4.11 25.69
N ARG A 133 28.71 -3.27 24.67
CA ARG A 133 29.79 -2.46 24.05
C ARG A 133 30.34 -1.42 25.00
N GLU A 134 29.49 -0.76 25.77
CA GLU A 134 29.91 0.25 26.75
C GLU A 134 30.72 -0.38 27.89
N LYS A 135 30.26 -1.51 28.45
CA LYS A 135 31.03 -2.28 29.44
C LYS A 135 32.41 -2.68 28.90
N ALA A 136 32.48 -3.12 27.64
CA ALA A 136 33.76 -3.43 26.98
C ALA A 136 34.64 -2.19 26.78
N ARG A 137 34.06 -1.03 26.43
CA ARG A 137 34.78 0.24 26.30
C ARG A 137 35.37 0.68 27.65
N LEU A 138 34.57 0.66 28.72
CA LEU A 138 35.01 1.00 30.07
C LEU A 138 36.11 0.06 30.58
N ARG A 139 36.02 -1.25 30.30
CA ARG A 139 37.11 -2.21 30.62
C ARG A 139 38.41 -1.85 29.88
N LYS A 140 38.34 -1.52 28.59
CA LYS A 140 39.50 -1.10 27.80
C LYS A 140 40.11 0.22 28.29
N GLU A 141 39.28 1.20 28.62
CA GLU A 141 39.73 2.48 29.19
C GLU A 141 40.40 2.29 30.55
N LYS A 142 39.81 1.45 31.44
CA LYS A 142 40.42 1.09 32.72
C LYS A 142 41.74 0.34 32.55
N ALA A 143 41.85 -0.60 31.62
CA ALA A 143 43.10 -1.29 31.33
C ALA A 143 44.20 -0.33 30.81
N LYS A 144 43.84 0.62 29.94
CA LYS A 144 44.77 1.66 29.47
C LYS A 144 45.21 2.64 30.57
N LYS A 145 44.33 2.93 31.54
CA LYS A 145 44.63 3.81 32.68
C LYS A 145 45.38 3.08 33.81
N GLY A 146 45.14 1.78 33.98
CA GLY A 146 45.80 0.90 34.95
C GLY A 146 47.16 0.36 34.49
N GLY A 147 47.39 0.22 33.18
CA GLY A 147 48.67 -0.24 32.60
C GLY A 147 49.86 0.71 32.75
N LYS A 148 49.74 1.76 33.59
CA LYS A 148 50.88 2.59 34.02
C LYS A 148 51.29 2.33 35.47
N ARG A 149 50.70 1.36 36.16
CA ARG A 149 51.12 0.93 37.49
C ARG A 149 51.18 -0.60 37.54
N GLU A 150 52.42 -1.07 37.67
CA GLU A 150 52.89 -2.41 38.05
C GLU A 150 52.54 -3.61 37.16
N ALA A 151 53.59 -4.10 36.52
CA ALA A 151 53.77 -5.51 36.22
C ALA A 151 54.07 -6.24 37.55
N GLY A 152 53.21 -7.19 37.94
CA GLY A 152 53.49 -8.10 39.05
C GLY A 152 52.30 -8.95 39.47
N SER A 153 52.52 -10.27 39.45
CA SER A 153 51.79 -11.33 40.16
C SER A 153 50.63 -12.04 39.43
N GLU A 154 50.90 -13.33 39.19
CA GLU A 154 50.00 -14.43 38.86
C GLU A 154 48.86 -14.61 39.88
N THR A 155 47.69 -15.11 39.42
CA THR A 155 47.15 -16.45 39.75
C THR A 155 45.67 -16.56 39.35
N ASP A 156 45.40 -17.61 38.56
CA ASP A 156 44.30 -18.57 38.61
C ASP A 156 42.80 -18.16 38.61
N GLY A 157 42.00 -18.94 37.89
CA GLY A 157 40.54 -18.93 37.99
C GLY A 157 39.76 -18.89 36.68
N THR A 158 39.79 -19.99 35.91
CA THR A 158 38.75 -20.31 34.91
C THR A 158 37.48 -20.76 35.65
N PRO A 159 36.26 -20.47 35.15
CA PRO A 159 35.56 -21.58 34.50
C PRO A 159 34.89 -21.20 33.18
N VAL A 160 34.84 -22.22 32.33
CA VAL A 160 34.34 -22.29 30.97
C VAL A 160 32.81 -22.21 30.96
N ALA A 161 32.25 -21.49 29.98
CA ALA A 161 30.93 -21.76 29.42
C ALA A 161 30.97 -21.48 27.91
N GLU A 162 31.31 -22.54 27.17
CA GLU A 162 30.67 -23.03 25.94
C GLU A 162 29.79 -22.04 25.16
N GLY A 163 30.13 -21.82 23.88
CA GLY A 163 29.30 -21.06 22.94
C GLY A 163 30.00 -20.64 21.66
N GLU A 164 30.66 -21.61 21.01
CA GLU A 164 30.94 -21.73 19.57
C GLU A 164 30.94 -20.45 18.71
N ASN A 165 32.14 -20.08 18.27
CA ASN A 165 32.36 -19.18 17.15
C ASN A 165 31.89 -19.83 15.84
N THR A 166 30.79 -19.36 15.26
CA THR A 166 30.65 -19.36 13.80
C THR A 166 30.48 -17.92 13.31
N LYS A 167 31.61 -17.33 12.92
CA LYS A 167 31.63 -16.15 12.05
C LYS A 167 31.05 -16.57 10.69
N LYS A 168 29.73 -16.52 10.51
CA LYS A 168 29.13 -16.50 9.18
C LYS A 168 29.43 -15.15 8.55
N LYS A 169 30.45 -15.12 7.69
CA LYS A 169 30.64 -14.09 6.67
C LYS A 169 29.32 -13.98 5.91
N LEU A 170 28.68 -12.81 5.92
CA LEU A 170 27.57 -12.54 5.01
C LEU A 170 28.13 -12.58 3.59
N ALA A 171 27.89 -13.68 2.88
CA ALA A 171 28.04 -13.72 1.43
C ALA A 171 26.86 -12.93 0.81
N PRO A 172 27.09 -12.17 -0.27
CA PRO A 172 25.99 -11.55 -0.99
C PRO A 172 25.06 -12.64 -1.54
N ASN A 173 23.77 -12.46 -1.31
CA ASN A 173 22.71 -13.35 -1.75
C ASN A 173 22.81 -13.62 -3.26
N SER A 174 23.06 -14.87 -3.65
CA SER A 174 23.13 -15.31 -5.06
C SER A 174 21.77 -15.38 -5.75
N ASN A 175 20.67 -15.04 -5.05
CA ASN A 175 19.31 -15.04 -5.56
C ASN A 175 18.76 -13.62 -5.83
N ALA A 176 19.62 -12.63 -6.04
CA ALA A 176 19.20 -11.37 -6.62
C ALA A 176 18.90 -11.58 -8.12
N PRO A 177 17.67 -11.31 -8.61
CA PRO A 177 17.35 -11.46 -10.02
C PRO A 177 18.15 -10.44 -10.83
N LYS A 178 19.05 -10.94 -11.69
CA LYS A 178 19.76 -10.11 -12.66
C LYS A 178 18.75 -9.67 -13.72
N THR A 179 18.48 -8.38 -13.75
CA THR A 179 17.78 -7.72 -14.86
C THR A 179 18.79 -7.42 -15.97
N GLY A 180 18.65 -8.07 -17.14
CA GLY A 180 19.41 -7.71 -18.33
C GLY A 180 19.49 -8.77 -19.43
N GLN A 181 18.52 -8.70 -20.34
CA GLN A 181 18.62 -8.90 -21.80
C GLN A 181 18.63 -10.30 -22.44
N ASP A 182 17.59 -10.45 -23.27
CA ASP A 182 17.47 -11.09 -24.58
C ASP A 182 17.27 -12.61 -24.70
N GLY A 183 16.17 -13.00 -25.37
CA GLY A 183 16.10 -14.25 -26.12
C GLY A 183 14.84 -15.10 -25.95
N ASP A 184 13.81 -14.74 -26.71
CA ASP A 184 12.90 -15.61 -27.46
C ASP A 184 11.90 -16.56 -26.78
N ALA A 185 10.73 -16.60 -27.40
CA ALA A 185 9.51 -17.25 -26.97
C ALA A 185 9.41 -18.69 -27.47
N GLN A 186 8.87 -19.60 -26.65
CA GLN A 186 7.82 -20.56 -27.02
C GLN A 186 7.48 -21.44 -25.79
N HIS A 187 6.24 -21.40 -25.29
CA HIS A 187 5.39 -22.59 -25.22
C HIS A 187 3.97 -22.23 -24.75
N ASP A 188 3.03 -22.89 -25.41
CA ASP A 188 1.59 -22.74 -25.43
C ASP A 188 0.84 -22.99 -24.11
N ALA A 189 -0.30 -22.28 -24.05
CA ALA A 189 -1.64 -22.70 -23.64
C ALA A 189 -1.82 -23.50 -22.35
N ASN A 190 -2.59 -22.92 -21.41
CA ASN A 190 -3.72 -23.61 -20.77
C ASN A 190 -4.74 -22.56 -20.30
N ASN A 191 -5.86 -22.54 -21.02
CA ASN A 191 -7.06 -21.79 -20.71
C ASN A 191 -8.03 -22.78 -20.05
N GLU A 192 -8.20 -22.71 -18.73
CA GLU A 192 -9.24 -23.46 -18.03
C GLU A 192 -10.07 -22.49 -17.19
N GLY A 193 -11.36 -22.44 -17.54
CA GLY A 193 -12.37 -21.59 -16.95
C GLY A 193 -12.69 -22.00 -15.52
N GLY A 194 -12.69 -21.03 -14.61
CA GLY A 194 -13.21 -21.20 -13.26
C GLY A 194 -14.70 -20.95 -13.23
N GLU A 195 -15.48 -22.03 -13.07
CA GLU A 195 -16.88 -21.98 -12.67
C GLU A 195 -17.03 -21.30 -11.30
N VAL A 196 -17.97 -20.36 -11.19
CA VAL A 196 -18.36 -19.72 -9.92
C VAL A 196 -19.45 -20.57 -9.29
N LYS A 197 -19.13 -21.28 -8.19
CA LYS A 197 -20.13 -21.97 -7.36
C LYS A 197 -20.89 -20.93 -6.53
N VAL A 198 -22.18 -20.79 -6.79
CA VAL A 198 -23.14 -20.04 -5.97
C VAL A 198 -23.33 -20.84 -4.67
N ALA A 199 -22.90 -20.28 -3.54
CA ALA A 199 -23.23 -20.82 -2.23
C ALA A 199 -24.64 -20.37 -1.86
N GLU A 200 -25.53 -21.34 -1.65
CA GLU A 200 -26.90 -21.13 -1.19
C GLU A 200 -26.89 -20.57 0.24
N GLU A 201 -27.66 -19.51 0.47
CA GLU A 201 -27.81 -18.83 1.76
C GLU A 201 -28.54 -19.75 2.75
N ILE A 202 -27.85 -20.11 3.84
CA ILE A 202 -28.44 -20.84 4.96
C ILE A 202 -29.32 -19.86 5.75
N GLY A 203 -30.64 -20.03 5.65
CA GLY A 203 -31.61 -19.25 6.42
C GLY A 203 -31.51 -19.53 7.93
N LEU A 204 -31.62 -18.48 8.74
CA LEU A 204 -31.78 -18.60 10.19
C LEU A 204 -33.13 -19.26 10.51
N VAL A 205 -33.09 -20.44 11.14
CA VAL A 205 -34.25 -21.06 11.78
C VAL A 205 -34.23 -20.60 13.24
N ILE A 206 -35.26 -19.86 13.65
CA ILE A 206 -35.52 -19.53 15.06
C ILE A 206 -36.52 -20.58 15.54
N GLU A 207 -36.09 -21.41 16.49
CA GLU A 207 -36.97 -22.32 17.24
C GLU A 207 -37.57 -21.52 18.39
N ASP A 208 -38.89 -21.34 18.39
CA ASP A 208 -39.65 -20.83 19.53
C ASP A 208 -39.89 -22.01 20.49
N ASP A 209 -39.21 -22.01 21.63
CA ASP A 209 -39.48 -22.94 22.75
C ASP A 209 -40.67 -22.40 23.57
N ASP A 210 -41.75 -23.19 23.66
CA ASP A 210 -42.84 -23.09 24.64
C ASP A 210 -42.46 -23.68 26.00
#